data_AF-R1F2F6-F1
#
_entry.id   AF-R1F2F6-F1
#
_cell.length_a   1.000
_cell.length_b   1.000
_cell.length_c   1.000
_cell.angle_alpha   90.00
_cell.angle_beta   90.00
_cell.angle_gamma   90.00
#
_symmetry.space_group_name_H-M   'P 1'
#
loop_
_entity.id
_entity.type
_entity.pdbx_description
1 polymer ?
#
loop_
_entity_poly.entity_id
_entity_poly.type
_entity_poly.pdbx_seq_one_letter_code
_entity_poly.pdbx_strand_id
1 'polypeptide(L)' 'QLFDTLDLAMNAALQGFGLSLGDPTIVAEELETGALVAPFAPILSTDHEYALLARPDSQQPGVRQVYQWLQGGPPHP' A
#
# COMPACT_ATOMS: atom_id res chain seq x y z
N GLN A 1 -12.07 -17.42 7.71
CA GLN A 1 -12.18 -16.50 8.86
C GLN A 1 -12.48 -15.11 8.29
N LEU A 2 -13.24 -14.28 9.00
CA LEU A 2 -13.43 -12.88 8.62
C LEU A 2 -12.35 -12.06 9.31
N PHE A 3 -11.63 -11.23 8.56
CA PHE A 3 -10.65 -10.30 9.09
C PHE A 3 -11.16 -8.88 8.92
N ASP A 4 -10.95 -8.04 9.94
CA ASP A 4 -11.46 -6.67 9.96
C ASP A 4 -10.62 -5.70 9.12
N THR A 5 -9.39 -6.09 8.75
CA THR A 5 -8.49 -5.29 7.91
C THR A 5 -7.77 -6.15 6.87
N LEU A 6 -7.30 -5.50 5.80
CA LEU A 6 -6.51 -6.13 4.76
C LEU A 6 -5.19 -6.68 5.32
N ASP A 7 -4.50 -5.94 6.19
CA ASP A 7 -3.25 -6.37 6.82
C ASP A 7 -3.38 -7.68 7.60
N LEU A 8 -4.49 -7.87 8.32
CA LEU A 8 -4.74 -9.11 9.06
C LEU A 8 -4.92 -10.31 8.11
N ALA A 9 -5.65 -10.11 7.02
CA ALA A 9 -5.84 -11.15 6.01
C ALA A 9 -4.52 -11.51 5.30
N MET A 10 -3.70 -10.51 4.96
CA MET A 10 -2.39 -10.72 4.34
C MET A 10 -1.43 -11.47 5.27
N ASN A 11 -1.37 -11.08 6.54
CA ASN A 11 -0.55 -11.78 7.54
C ASN A 11 -0.98 -13.24 7.76
N ALA A 12 -2.27 -13.54 7.67
CA ALA A 12 -2.75 -14.91 7.76
C ALA A 12 -2.32 -15.77 6.56
N ALA A 13 -2.34 -15.20 5.34
CA ALA A 13 -1.82 -15.88 4.15
C ALA A 13 -0.31 -16.14 4.26
N LEU A 14 0.46 -15.15 4.74
CA LEU A 14 1.90 -15.30 5.03
C LEU A 14 2.21 -16.44 6.00
N GLN A 15 1.37 -16.63 7.02
CA GLN A 15 1.51 -17.71 7.98
C GLN A 15 1.03 -19.07 7.44
N GLY A 16 0.60 -19.15 6.18
CA GLY A 16 0.15 -20.39 5.55
C GLY A 16 -1.27 -20.81 5.92
N PHE A 17 -2.10 -19.90 6.46
CA PHE A 17 -3.48 -20.21 6.81
C PHE A 17 -4.44 -20.21 5.60
N GLY A 18 -3.97 -19.85 4.40
CA GLY A 18 -4.76 -19.92 3.16
C GLY A 18 -4.38 -18.87 2.14
N LEU A 19 -5.39 -18.41 1.38
CA LEU A 19 -5.29 -17.39 0.35
C LEU A 19 -5.91 -16.07 0.83
N SER A 20 -5.28 -14.95 0.49
CA SER A 20 -5.82 -13.60 0.65
C SER A 20 -5.95 -12.90 -0.71
N LEU A 21 -6.84 -11.90 -0.80
CA LEU A 21 -6.94 -10.97 -1.91
C LEU A 21 -6.55 -9.58 -1.40
N GLY A 22 -5.62 -8.92 -2.08
CA GLY A 22 -5.10 -7.61 -1.67
C GLY A 22 -4.28 -6.95 -2.77
N ASP A 23 -3.81 -5.73 -2.50
CA ASP A 23 -2.92 -5.00 -3.39
C ASP A 23 -1.52 -5.64 -3.36
N PRO A 24 -0.98 -6.12 -4.51
CA PRO A 24 0.35 -6.73 -4.58
C PRO A 24 1.47 -5.79 -4.13
N THR A 25 1.28 -4.48 -4.19
CA THR A 25 2.28 -3.49 -3.74
C THR A 25 2.53 -3.56 -2.23
N ILE A 26 1.57 -4.05 -1.45
CA ILE A 26 1.68 -4.17 0.02
C ILE A 26 2.60 -5.34 0.42
N VAL A 27 2.70 -6.37 -0.43
CA VAL A 27 3.51 -7.58 -0.17
C VAL A 27 4.54 -7.83 -1.27
N ALA A 28 5.05 -6.76 -1.86
CA ALA A 28 5.99 -6.85 -2.98
C ALA A 28 7.25 -7.63 -2.61
N GLU A 29 7.79 -7.42 -1.41
CA GLU A 29 8.98 -8.13 -0.92
C GLU A 29 8.73 -9.62 -0.74
N GLU A 30 7.57 -10.02 -0.21
CA GLU A 30 7.24 -11.43 -0.01
C GLU A 30 6.97 -12.15 -1.33
N LEU A 31 6.44 -11.44 -2.32
CA LEU A 31 6.32 -11.96 -3.69
C LEU A 31 7.70 -12.09 -4.37
N GLU A 32 8.60 -11.13 -4.17
CA GLU A 32 9.96 -11.16 -4.73
C GLU A 32 10.81 -12.28 -4.13
N THR A 33 10.72 -12.47 -2.81
CA THR A 33 11.45 -13.52 -2.08
C THR A 33 10.82 -14.90 -2.22
N GLY A 34 9.57 -14.99 -2.70
CA GLY A 34 8.80 -16.23 -2.82
C GLY A 34 8.18 -16.72 -1.51
N ALA A 35 8.20 -15.91 -0.45
CA ALA A 35 7.46 -16.17 0.78
C ALA A 35 5.94 -16.18 0.54
N LEU A 36 5.48 -15.41 -0.45
CA LEU A 36 4.16 -15.52 -1.05
C LEU A 36 4.27 -15.81 -2.55
N VAL A 37 3.17 -16.32 -3.10
CA VAL A 37 2.97 -16.42 -4.54
C VAL A 37 1.62 -15.79 -4.90
N ALA A 38 1.51 -15.22 -6.09
CA ALA A 38 0.24 -14.79 -6.69
C ALA A 38 -0.22 -15.87 -7.68
N PRO A 39 -1.02 -16.87 -7.26
CA PRO A 39 -1.29 -18.06 -8.07
C PRO A 39 -2.29 -17.81 -9.21
N PHE A 40 -2.95 -16.64 -9.24
CA PHE A 40 -3.97 -16.30 -10.22
C PHE A 40 -3.65 -14.97 -10.90
N ALA A 41 -3.87 -14.95 -12.21
CA ALA A 41 -3.77 -13.77 -13.06
C ALA A 41 -5.08 -13.60 -13.85
N PRO A 42 -5.45 -12.38 -14.28
CA PRO A 42 -4.71 -11.12 -14.13
C PRO A 42 -4.89 -10.45 -12.76
N ILE A 43 -4.01 -9.50 -12.43
CA ILE A 43 -4.25 -8.54 -11.34
C ILE A 43 -5.49 -7.72 -11.72
N LEU A 44 -6.48 -7.69 -10.84
CA LEU A 44 -7.72 -6.96 -11.08
C LEU A 44 -7.45 -5.46 -10.95
N SER A 45 -7.62 -4.73 -12.05
CA SER A 45 -7.74 -3.27 -11.98
C SER A 45 -9.07 -2.91 -11.33
N THR A 46 -9.02 -2.07 -10.30
CA THR A 46 -10.21 -1.52 -9.64
C THR A 46 -10.21 0.00 -9.81
N ASP A 47 -11.36 0.63 -9.69
CA ASP A 47 -11.49 2.10 -9.72
C ASP A 47 -11.06 2.77 -8.40
N HIS A 48 -10.25 2.10 -7.58
CA HIS A 48 -9.72 2.62 -6.32
C HIS A 48 -8.30 3.14 -6.50
N GLU A 49 -8.02 4.30 -5.91
CA GLU A 49 -6.73 4.97 -5.96
C GLU A 49 -6.35 5.55 -4.59
N TYR A 50 -5.05 5.68 -4.35
CA TYR A 50 -4.51 6.38 -3.19
C TYR A 50 -4.23 7.85 -3.57
N ALA A 51 -4.95 8.77 -2.93
CA ALA A 51 -4.78 10.21 -3.17
C ALA A 51 -4.04 10.89 -2.02
N LEU A 52 -3.05 11.73 -2.36
CA LEU A 52 -2.39 12.61 -1.39
C LEU A 52 -3.20 13.90 -1.20
N LEU A 53 -3.79 14.06 -0.02
CA LEU A 53 -4.63 15.22 0.30
C LEU A 53 -3.94 16.15 1.32
N ALA A 54 -4.02 17.45 1.06
CA ALA A 54 -3.64 18.50 1.99
C ALA A 54 -4.81 19.47 2.17
N ARG A 55 -4.95 20.05 3.37
CA ARG A 55 -5.93 21.12 3.60
C ARG A 55 -5.64 22.29 2.65
N PRO A 56 -6.62 22.75 1.84
CA PRO A 56 -6.39 23.79 0.84
C PRO A 56 -5.86 25.12 1.42
N ASP A 57 -6.22 25.41 2.67
CA ASP A 57 -5.88 26.61 3.41
C ASP A 57 -4.65 26.45 4.32
N SER A 58 -4.00 25.29 4.31
CA SER A 58 -2.84 25.02 5.16
C SER A 58 -1.64 25.89 4.77
N GLN A 59 -1.32 26.87 5.62
CA GLN A 59 -0.13 27.71 5.46
C GLN A 59 1.11 27.15 6.16
N GLN A 60 0.99 25.98 6.80
CA GLN A 60 2.07 25.37 7.55
C GLN A 60 3.22 24.95 6.60
N PRO A 61 4.41 25.55 6.72
CA PRO A 61 5.54 25.24 5.83
C PRO A 61 5.89 23.75 5.82
N GLY A 62 5.78 23.07 6.97
CA GLY A 62 6.03 21.63 7.08
C GLY A 62 5.07 20.76 6.27
N VAL A 63 3.80 21.15 6.14
CA VAL A 63 2.82 20.41 5.31
C VAL A 63 3.22 20.50 3.84
N ARG A 64 3.63 21.68 3.38
CA ARG A 64 4.11 21.90 2.01
C ARG A 64 5.36 21.09 1.72
N GLN A 65 6.30 21.05 2.67
CA GLN A 65 7.55 20.30 2.55
C GLN A 65 7.31 18.80 2.41
N VAL A 66 6.47 18.20 3.26
CA VAL A 66 6.11 16.78 3.18
C VAL A 66 5.39 16.46 1.87
N TYR A 67 4.46 17.33 1.45
CA TYR A 67 3.73 17.14 0.19
C TYR A 67 4.68 17.14 -1.01
N GLN A 68 5.63 18.08 -1.08
CA GLN A 68 6.64 18.14 -2.13
C GLN A 68 7.56 16.92 -2.12
N TRP A 69 7.97 16.46 -0.94
CA TRP A 69 8.80 15.25 -0.80
C TRP A 69 8.07 13.99 -1.30
N LEU A 70 6.80 13.79 -0.93
CA LEU A 70 5.99 12.66 -1.40
C LEU A 70 5.74 12.68 -2.92
N GLN A 71 5.79 13.84 -3.57
CA GLN A 71 5.71 13.98 -5.02
C GLN A 71 7.05 13.72 -5.75
N GLY A 72 8.10 13.30 -5.04
CA GLY A 72 9.42 13.04 -5.60
C GLY A 72 10.35 14.26 -5.61
N GLY A 73 9.99 15.34 -4.93
CA GLY A 73 10.90 16.46 -4.69
C GLY A 73 12.00 16.09 -3.70
N PRO A 74 13.23 16.61 -3.84
CA PRO A 74 14.27 16.40 -2.84
C PRO A 74 13.83 16.98 -1.50
N PRO A 75 14.06 16.30 -0.36
CA PRO A 75 13.81 16.89 0.95
C PRO A 75 14.66 18.14 1.12
N HIS A 76 14.05 19.26 1.52
CA HIS A 76 14.78 20.48 1.85
C HIS A 76 15.68 20.21 3.08
N PRO A 77 16.97 20.65 3.07
CA PRO A 77 17.83 20.55 4.25
C PRO A 77 17.28 21.34 5.45
#